data_AF-A0A679GIE8-F1
#
_entry.id   AF-A0A679GIE8-F1
#
_cell.length_a   1.000
_cell.length_b   1.000
_cell.length_c   1.000
_cell.angle_alpha   90.00
_cell.angle_beta   90.00
_cell.angle_gamma   90.00
#
_symmetry.space_group_name_H-M   'P 1'
#
loop_
_entity.id
_entity.type
_entity.pdbx_description
1 polymer ?
#
loop_
_entity_poly.entity_id
_entity_poly.type
_entity_poly.pdbx_seq_one_letter_code
_entity_poly.pdbx_strand_id
1 'polypeptide(L)'
;MNETCQRAAAHSELDALRQPLEQLLARLSSVTLALLGDLMQGKVAQALANSALYLNSFGHAVIGWRWLEQAIRAQEGLANGNPADTEFYKGKLQAARFFLTWEVPGVHHALAILEARDDTCLGMQADWF
;
A
#
# COMPACT_ATOMS: atom_id res chain seq x y z
N MET A 1 6.85 -6.79 5.48
CA MET A 1 5.88 -5.69 5.60
C MET A 1 5.32 -5.57 7.02
N ASN A 2 4.63 -6.58 7.56
CA ASN A 2 4.09 -6.54 8.94
C ASN A 2 5.17 -6.33 10.01
N GLU A 3 6.30 -7.04 9.91
CA GLU A 3 7.44 -6.86 10.82
C GLU A 3 7.98 -5.42 10.81
N THR A 4 8.04 -4.78 9.63
CA THR A 4 8.45 -3.38 9.52
C THR A 4 7.47 -2.44 10.21
N CYS A 5 6.16 -2.68 10.08
CA CYS A 5 5.15 -1.89 10.79
C CYS A 5 5.32 -2.04 12.30
N GLN A 6 5.55 -3.25 12.79
CA GLN A 6 5.84 -3.51 14.21
C GLN A 6 7.09 -2.78 14.70
N ARG A 7 8.18 -2.80 13.91
CA ARG A 7 9.41 -2.05 14.23
C ARG A 7 9.18 -0.54 14.24
N ALA A 8 8.39 -0.01 13.29
CA ALA A 8 8.04 1.41 13.25
C ALA A 8 7.24 1.86 14.48
N ALA A 9 6.48 0.97 15.13
CA ALA A 9 5.71 1.30 16.34
C ALA A 9 6.61 1.66 17.54
N ALA A 10 7.90 1.36 17.50
CA ALA A 10 8.86 1.84 18.50
C ALA A 10 9.20 3.34 18.36
N HIS A 11 8.77 3.98 17.27
CA HIS A 11 9.01 5.40 16.97
C HIS A 11 7.67 6.12 16.76
N SER A 12 7.17 6.79 17.79
CA SER A 12 5.88 7.51 17.74
C SER A 12 5.77 8.53 16.61
N GLU A 13 6.89 9.12 16.20
CA GLU A 13 7.02 10.09 15.11
C GLU A 13 6.67 9.48 13.74
N LEU A 14 6.75 8.15 13.63
CA LEU A 14 6.44 7.40 12.42
C LEU A 14 5.01 6.88 12.38
N ASP A 15 4.20 7.08 13.42
CA ASP A 15 2.83 6.54 13.48
C ASP A 15 1.96 7.00 12.32
N ALA A 16 2.03 8.31 11.99
CA ALA A 16 1.30 8.86 10.84
C ALA A 16 1.74 8.27 9.49
N LEU A 17 2.96 7.72 9.42
CA LEU A 17 3.49 7.07 8.21
C LEU A 17 3.14 5.58 8.18
N ARG A 18 3.15 4.93 9.34
CA ARG A 18 2.86 3.51 9.53
C ARG A 18 1.38 3.19 9.30
N GLN A 19 0.48 3.98 9.87
CA GLN A 19 -0.96 3.68 9.90
C GLN A 19 -1.60 3.52 8.50
N PRO A 20 -1.34 4.41 7.51
CA PRO A 20 -1.88 4.23 6.16
C PRO A 20 -1.41 2.93 5.50
N LEU A 21 -0.15 2.54 5.70
CA LEU A 21 0.39 1.29 5.18
C LEU A 21 -0.27 0.08 5.86
N GLU A 22 -0.47 0.10 7.17
CA GLU A 22 -1.16 -0.98 7.89
C GLU A 22 -2.60 -1.16 7.38
N GLN A 23 -3.33 -0.06 7.17
CA GLN A 23 -4.67 -0.10 6.60
C GLN A 23 -4.67 -0.68 5.18
N LEU A 24 -3.72 -0.26 4.34
CA LEU A 24 -3.54 -0.82 2.99
C LEU A 24 -3.24 -2.33 3.06
N LEU A 25 -2.31 -2.76 3.89
CA LEU A 25 -1.93 -4.18 4.02
C LEU A 25 -3.10 -5.05 4.48
N ALA A 26 -3.90 -4.57 5.43
CA ALA A 26 -5.07 -5.30 5.94
C ALA A 26 -6.13 -5.46 4.85
N ARG A 27 -6.49 -4.38 4.15
CA ARG A 27 -7.47 -4.42 3.06
C ARG A 27 -6.99 -5.25 1.88
N LEU A 28 -5.75 -5.05 1.45
CA LEU A 28 -5.14 -5.81 0.36
C LEU A 28 -5.14 -7.31 0.66
N SER A 29 -4.79 -7.70 1.89
CA SER A 29 -4.80 -9.12 2.30
C SER A 29 -6.21 -9.72 2.23
N SER A 30 -7.22 -8.98 2.71
CA SER A 30 -8.63 -9.40 2.61
C SER A 30 -9.07 -9.58 1.16
N VAL A 31 -8.76 -8.61 0.29
CA VAL A 31 -9.05 -8.66 -1.15
C VAL A 31 -8.38 -9.86 -1.80
N THR A 32 -7.08 -10.08 -1.57
CA THR A 32 -6.33 -11.20 -2.13
C THR A 32 -6.96 -12.55 -1.75
N LEU A 33 -7.28 -12.75 -0.47
CA LEU A 33 -7.89 -14.00 0.00
C LEU A 33 -9.25 -14.25 -0.67
N ALA A 34 -10.08 -13.21 -0.76
CA ALA A 34 -11.38 -13.34 -1.38
C ALA A 34 -11.28 -13.62 -2.89
N LEU A 35 -10.34 -12.97 -3.61
CA LEU A 35 -10.13 -13.21 -5.05
C LEU A 35 -9.59 -14.62 -5.32
N LEU A 36 -8.70 -15.12 -4.46
CA LEU A 36 -8.26 -16.52 -4.51
C LEU A 36 -9.43 -17.49 -4.31
N GLY A 37 -10.35 -17.18 -3.38
CA GLY A 37 -11.57 -17.95 -3.18
C GLY A 37 -12.44 -18.02 -4.43
N ASP A 38 -12.61 -16.90 -5.14
CA ASP A 38 -13.35 -16.84 -6.40
C ASP A 38 -12.68 -17.68 -7.50
N LEU A 39 -11.34 -17.61 -7.62
CA LEU A 39 -10.56 -18.43 -8.55
C LEU A 39 -10.74 -19.93 -8.28
N MET A 40 -10.68 -20.34 -7.01
CA MET A 40 -10.89 -21.75 -6.61
C MET A 40 -12.31 -22.25 -6.92
N GLN A 41 -13.30 -21.35 -6.95
CA GLN A 41 -14.68 -21.65 -7.33
C GLN A 41 -14.91 -21.60 -8.85
N GLY A 42 -13.88 -21.34 -9.66
CA GLY A 42 -13.98 -21.25 -11.12
C GLY A 42 -14.49 -19.92 -11.66
N LYS A 43 -14.65 -18.89 -10.81
CA LYS A 43 -15.09 -17.53 -11.20
C LYS A 43 -13.95 -16.70 -11.78
N VAL A 44 -13.21 -17.28 -12.74
CA VAL A 44 -11.93 -16.75 -13.22
C VAL A 44 -12.07 -15.36 -13.87
N ALA A 45 -13.07 -15.18 -14.74
CA ALA A 45 -13.27 -13.90 -15.43
C ALA A 45 -13.56 -12.74 -14.46
N GLN A 46 -14.44 -12.97 -13.49
CA GLN A 46 -14.78 -11.96 -12.47
C GLN A 46 -13.59 -11.66 -11.55
N ALA A 47 -12.83 -12.68 -11.13
CA ALA A 47 -11.67 -12.49 -10.27
C ALA A 47 -10.52 -11.73 -10.97
N LEU A 48 -10.40 -11.86 -12.29
CA LEU A 48 -9.32 -11.23 -13.07
C LEU A 48 -9.73 -9.94 -13.78
N ALA A 49 -11.02 -9.58 -13.81
CA ALA A 49 -11.56 -8.42 -14.50
C ALA A 49 -10.82 -7.11 -14.17
N ASN A 50 -10.42 -6.94 -12.92
CA ASN A 50 -9.76 -5.73 -12.41
C ASN A 50 -8.31 -5.99 -11.97
N SER A 51 -7.63 -6.99 -12.55
CA SER A 51 -6.27 -7.40 -12.16
C SER A 51 -5.23 -6.28 -12.21
N ALA A 52 -5.34 -5.33 -13.14
CA ALA A 52 -4.47 -4.16 -13.21
C ALA A 52 -4.59 -3.26 -11.95
N LEU A 53 -5.81 -3.05 -11.45
CA LEU A 53 -6.07 -2.30 -10.22
C LEU A 53 -5.46 -3.00 -9.00
N TYR A 54 -5.54 -4.33 -8.98
CA TYR A 54 -4.91 -5.16 -7.94
C TYR A 54 -3.39 -5.00 -7.95
N LEU A 55 -2.76 -5.16 -9.12
CA LEU A 55 -1.30 -5.03 -9.26
C LEU A 55 -0.81 -3.63 -8.87
N ASN A 56 -1.55 -2.58 -9.24
CA ASN A 56 -1.22 -1.22 -8.84
C ASN A 56 -1.31 -1.03 -7.31
N SER A 57 -2.38 -1.53 -6.68
CA SER A 57 -2.56 -1.46 -5.22
C SER A 57 -1.48 -2.23 -4.47
N PHE A 58 -1.11 -3.41 -4.97
CA PHE A 58 0.00 -4.21 -4.44
C PHE A 58 1.34 -3.48 -4.58
N GLY A 59 1.58 -2.82 -5.72
CA GLY A 59 2.77 -1.99 -5.93
C GLY A 59 2.91 -0.88 -4.90
N HIS A 60 1.81 -0.20 -4.55
CA HIS A 60 1.81 0.83 -3.49
C HIS A 60 2.16 0.25 -2.12
N ALA A 61 1.70 -0.98 -1.81
CA ALA A 61 2.08 -1.65 -0.57
C ALA A 61 3.59 -1.96 -0.52
N VAL A 62 4.17 -2.43 -1.64
CA VAL A 62 5.60 -2.72 -1.74
C VAL A 62 6.44 -1.45 -1.58
N ILE A 63 6.14 -0.39 -2.34
CA ILE A 63 6.91 0.85 -2.28
C ILE A 63 6.71 1.58 -0.95
N GLY A 64 5.49 1.59 -0.41
CA GLY A 64 5.19 2.14 0.90
C GLY A 64 5.98 1.43 2.01
N TRP A 65 6.08 0.11 1.95
CA TRP A 65 6.91 -0.66 2.86
C TRP A 65 8.38 -0.24 2.79
N ARG A 66 8.95 -0.09 1.58
CA ARG A 66 10.34 0.36 1.42
C ARG A 66 10.57 1.77 1.95
N TRP A 67 9.60 2.67 1.81
CA TRP A 67 9.67 4.00 2.41
C TRP A 67 9.62 3.97 3.93
N LEU A 68 8.76 3.13 4.53
CA LEU A 68 8.70 2.99 5.97
C LEU A 68 10.01 2.42 6.54
N GLU A 69 10.65 1.47 5.85
CA GLU A 69 11.97 0.97 6.24
C GLU A 69 13.03 2.07 6.24
N GLN A 70 13.04 2.93 5.20
CA GLN A 70 13.96 4.07 5.16
C GLN A 70 13.65 5.10 6.25
N ALA A 71 12.37 5.33 6.57
CA ALA A 71 11.96 6.24 7.63
C ALA A 71 12.44 5.79 9.02
N ILE A 72 12.36 4.50 9.32
CA ILE A 72 12.92 3.92 10.56
C ILE A 72 14.42 4.22 10.65
N ARG A 73 15.18 3.93 9.58
CA ARG A 73 16.63 4.17 9.57
C ARG A 73 16.99 5.66 9.66
N ALA A 74 16.19 6.53 9.06
CA ALA A 74 16.37 7.97 9.16
C ALA A 74 16.12 8.45 10.60
N GLN A 75 15.10 7.92 11.28
CA GLN A 75 14.80 8.28 12.66
C GLN A 75 15.89 7.79 13.62
N GLU A 76 16.37 6.55 13.46
CA GLU A 76 17.51 6.03 14.21
C GLU A 76 18.79 6.85 13.97
N GLY A 77 19.06 7.23 12.71
CA GLY A 77 20.21 8.05 12.34
C GLY A 77 20.19 9.45 12.96
N LEU A 78 19.02 10.10 12.99
CA LEU A 78 18.84 11.39 13.66
C LEU A 78 19.07 11.30 15.17
N ALA A 79 18.61 10.22 15.81
CA ALA A 79 18.82 9.99 17.24
C ALA A 79 20.31 9.79 17.60
N ASN A 80 21.09 9.19 16.69
CA ASN A 80 22.52 8.95 16.88
C ASN A 80 23.41 10.20 16.66
N GLY A 81 22.87 11.28 16.09
CA GLY A 81 23.44 12.62 16.25
C GLY A 81 24.60 13.02 15.32
N ASN A 82 24.75 12.46 14.11
CA ASN A 82 25.69 13.01 13.12
C ASN A 82 25.11 14.27 12.43
N PRO A 83 25.64 15.48 12.67
CA PRO A 83 25.07 16.71 12.12
C PRO A 83 25.15 16.77 10.59
N ALA A 84 26.16 16.15 9.99
CA ALA A 84 26.35 16.15 8.53
C ALA A 84 25.24 15.41 7.77
N ASP A 85 24.55 14.46 8.41
CA ASP A 85 23.51 13.62 7.79
C ASP A 85 22.08 14.10 8.10
N THR A 86 21.94 15.14 8.92
CA THR A 86 20.63 15.60 9.42
C THR A 86 19.68 15.98 8.29
N GLU A 87 20.14 16.77 7.32
CA GLU A 87 19.30 17.21 6.20
C GLU A 87 18.94 16.05 5.26
N PHE A 88 19.85 15.08 5.08
CA PHE A 88 19.58 13.87 4.32
C PHE A 88 18.46 13.02 4.95
N TYR A 89 18.52 12.80 6.27
CA TYR A 89 17.50 12.05 7.00
C TYR A 89 16.14 12.76 7.01
N LYS A 90 16.11 14.08 7.19
CA LYS A 90 14.88 14.88 7.05
C LYS A 90 14.29 14.74 5.65
N GLY A 91 15.11 14.78 4.61
CA GLY A 91 14.67 14.54 3.23
C GLY A 91 14.05 13.16 3.04
N LYS A 92 14.65 12.11 3.61
CA LYS A 92 14.09 10.75 3.60
C LYS A 92 12.74 10.66 4.32
N LEU A 93 12.63 11.29 5.49
CA LEU A 93 11.36 11.34 6.24
C LEU A 93 10.27 12.09 5.48
N GLN A 94 10.62 13.20 4.81
CA GLN A 94 9.66 13.98 4.02
C GLN A 94 9.19 13.20 2.79
N ALA A 95 10.08 12.50 2.09
CA ALA A 95 9.71 11.66 0.95
C ALA A 95 8.85 10.46 1.37
N ALA A 96 9.19 9.82 2.50
CA ALA A 96 8.36 8.77 3.09
C ALA A 96 6.97 9.31 3.48
N ARG A 97 6.90 10.52 4.05
CA ARG A 97 5.64 11.19 4.37
C ARG A 97 4.79 11.40 3.13
N PHE A 98 5.35 12.01 2.09
CA PHE A 98 4.64 12.16 0.82
C PHE A 98 4.07 10.82 0.36
N PHE A 99 4.90 9.79 0.20
CA PHE A 99 4.39 8.53 -0.34
C PHE A 99 3.33 7.87 0.56
N LEU A 100 3.58 7.78 1.87
CA LEU A 100 2.72 7.03 2.79
C LEU A 100 1.42 7.77 3.14
N THR A 101 1.42 9.11 3.16
CA THR A 101 0.22 9.87 3.53
C THR A 101 -0.51 10.50 2.34
N TRP A 102 0.12 10.56 1.16
CA TRP A 102 -0.47 11.14 -0.06
C TRP A 102 -0.75 10.06 -1.12
N GLU A 103 0.24 9.25 -1.49
CA GLU A 103 0.10 8.28 -2.58
C GLU A 103 -0.65 7.01 -2.13
N VAL A 104 -0.30 6.45 -0.97
CA VAL A 104 -0.91 5.21 -0.45
C VAL A 104 -2.44 5.31 -0.32
N PRO A 105 -3.03 6.39 0.21
CA PRO A 105 -4.48 6.52 0.24
C PRO A 105 -5.16 6.50 -1.13
N GLY A 106 -4.44 6.87 -2.20
CA GLY A 106 -4.94 6.92 -3.57
C GLY A 106 -5.43 5.57 -4.10
N VAL A 107 -4.91 4.45 -3.60
CA VAL A 107 -5.33 3.10 -4.04
C VAL A 107 -6.56 2.57 -3.28
N HIS A 108 -7.12 3.31 -2.32
CA HIS A 108 -8.31 2.87 -1.60
C HIS A 108 -9.55 2.77 -2.49
N HIS A 109 -9.65 3.58 -3.54
CA HIS A 109 -10.70 3.48 -4.55
C HIS A 109 -10.59 2.17 -5.35
N ALA A 110 -9.39 1.87 -5.84
CA ALA A 110 -9.10 0.62 -6.54
C ALA A 110 -9.43 -0.61 -5.68
N LEU A 111 -9.07 -0.57 -4.39
CA LEU A 111 -9.44 -1.62 -3.44
C LEU A 111 -10.96 -1.77 -3.27
N ALA A 112 -11.72 -0.67 -3.23
CA ALA A 112 -13.18 -0.74 -3.10
C ALA A 112 -13.83 -1.41 -4.33
N ILE A 113 -13.35 -1.10 -5.54
CA ILE A 113 -13.78 -1.77 -6.78
C ILE A 113 -13.49 -3.28 -6.72
N LEU A 114 -12.27 -3.63 -6.28
CA LEU A 114 -11.88 -5.02 -6.12
C LEU A 114 -12.74 -5.73 -5.07
N GLU A 115 -12.94 -5.14 -3.89
CA GLU A 115 -13.79 -5.66 -2.80
C GLU A 115 -15.22 -5.96 -3.29
N ALA A 116 -15.79 -5.06 -4.10
CA ALA A 116 -17.14 -5.18 -4.64
C ALA A 116 -17.29 -6.21 -5.77
N ARG A 117 -16.17 -6.72 -6.33
CA ARG A 117 -16.18 -7.55 -7.55
C ARG A 117 -16.89 -6.87 -8.72
N ASP A 118 -16.64 -5.57 -8.85
CA ASP A 118 -17.26 -4.74 -9.87
C ASP A 118 -17.01 -5.33 -11.27
N ASP A 119 -18.09 -5.57 -11.99
CA ASP A 119 -18.09 -6.19 -13.32
C ASP A 119 -18.38 -5.18 -14.42
N THR A 120 -18.37 -3.87 -14.14
CA THR A 120 -18.72 -2.81 -15.10
C THR A 120 -17.91 -2.94 -16.40
N CYS A 121 -16.60 -3.13 -16.28
CA CYS A 121 -15.73 -3.32 -17.46
C CYS A 121 -15.88 -4.71 -18.10
N LEU A 122 -16.18 -5.75 -17.29
CA LEU A 122 -16.35 -7.12 -17.79
C LEU A 122 -17.66 -7.28 -18.59
N GLY A 123 -18.71 -6.55 -18.18
CA GLY A 123 -20.03 -6.58 -18.81
C GLY A 123 -20.15 -5.70 -20.06
N MET A 124 -19.11 -4.97 -20.45
CA MET A 124 -19.11 -4.16 -21.67
C MET A 124 -19.35 -5.03 -22.91
N GLN A 125 -20.22 -4.58 -23.80
CA GLN A 125 -20.47 -5.22 -25.09
C GLN A 125 -19.95 -4.36 -26.22
N ALA A 126 -19.36 -4.99 -27.24
CA ALA A 126 -18.82 -4.29 -28.39
C ALA A 126 -19.89 -3.45 -29.12
N ASP A 127 -21.11 -3.99 -29.24
CA ASP A 127 -22.22 -3.33 -29.94
C ASP A 127 -22.73 -2.03 -29.28
N TRP A 128 -22.23 -1.68 -28.08
CA TRP A 128 -22.59 -0.44 -27.38
C TRP A 128 -21.66 0.76 -27.73
N PHE A 129 -20.57 0.53 -28.48
CA PHE A 129 -19.53 1.51 -28.81
C PHE A 129 -19.15 1.47 -30.29
#